data_AF-A0A9X9BS98-F1
#
_entry.id   AF-A0A9X9BS98-F1
#
_cell.length_a   1.000
_cell.length_b   1.000
_cell.length_c   1.000
_cell.angle_alpha   90.00
_cell.angle_beta   90.00
_cell.angle_gamma   90.00
#
_symmetry.space_group_name_H-M   'P 1'
#
loop_
_entity.id
_entity.type
_entity.pdbx_description
1 polymer ?
#
loop_
_entity_poly.entity_id
_entity_poly.type
_entity_poly.pdbx_seq_one_letter_code
_entity_poly.pdbx_strand_id
1 'polypeptide(L)'
;MSTYFSRLGISSCEIGGLVAESLLHDLRVNNFTFTNFPEVITEWDENNFFIKLRAHDYTTESEPFTYEEIKALLKTFSAKKPFDKSFFNKIQNLVVQLESLIGKSRDNI
;
A
#
# COMPACT_ATOMS: atom_id res chain seq x y z
N MET A 1 -8.55 -7.77 9.97
CA MET A 1 -8.42 -7.78 11.44
C MET A 1 -7.35 -6.75 11.79
N SER A 2 -7.62 -5.78 12.67
CA SER A 2 -6.65 -4.73 12.99
C SER A 2 -5.69 -5.18 14.10
N THR A 3 -4.40 -5.20 13.80
CA THR A 3 -3.34 -5.42 14.80
C THR A 3 -2.75 -4.08 15.23
N TYR A 4 -2.62 -3.86 16.54
CA TYR A 4 -1.94 -2.71 17.13
C TYR A 4 -0.58 -3.13 17.69
N PHE A 5 0.48 -2.52 17.17
CA PHE A 5 1.87 -2.80 17.54
C PHE A 5 2.28 -1.86 18.69
N SER A 6 1.94 -2.23 19.92
CA SER A 6 2.13 -1.38 21.12
C SER A 6 3.58 -0.89 21.33
N ARG A 7 4.58 -1.72 21.01
CA ARG A 7 6.01 -1.33 21.09
C ARG A 7 6.41 -0.25 20.09
N LEU A 8 5.73 -0.20 18.95
CA LEU A 8 6.01 0.75 17.87
C LEU A 8 5.08 1.96 17.90
N GLY A 9 3.93 1.84 18.57
CA GLY A 9 2.87 2.85 18.58
C GLY A 9 2.18 2.98 17.22
N ILE A 10 2.08 1.87 16.46
CA ILE A 10 1.57 1.84 15.08
C ILE A 10 0.42 0.84 15.00
N SER A 11 -0.65 1.21 14.29
CA SER A 11 -1.73 0.30 13.90
C SER A 11 -1.58 -0.14 12.45
N SER A 12 -1.84 -1.41 12.16
CA SER A 12 -2.02 -1.90 10.78
C SER A 12 -3.09 -1.12 10.00
N CYS A 13 -4.11 -0.56 10.68
CA CYS A 13 -5.10 0.31 10.04
C CYS A 13 -4.51 1.66 9.61
N GLU A 14 -3.55 2.21 10.36
CA GLU A 14 -2.88 3.46 9.97
C GLU A 14 -2.04 3.24 8.72
N ILE A 15 -1.36 2.09 8.62
CA ILE A 15 -0.63 1.69 7.41
C ILE A 15 -1.60 1.53 6.24
N GLY A 16 -2.72 0.85 6.45
CA GLY A 16 -3.78 0.73 5.43
C GLY A 16 -4.33 2.08 4.96
N GLY A 17 -4.55 3.01 5.89
CA GLY A 17 -5.00 4.38 5.58
C GLY A 17 -3.97 5.17 4.78
N LEU A 18 -2.69 5.08 5.13
CA LEU A 18 -1.58 5.69 4.40
C LEU A 18 -1.50 5.18 2.95
N VAL A 19 -1.61 3.86 2.75
CA VAL A 19 -1.62 3.24 1.41
C VAL A 19 -2.86 3.70 0.63
N ALA A 20 -4.03 3.66 1.25
CA ALA A 20 -5.28 4.09 0.61
C ALA A 20 -5.25 5.56 0.18
N GLU A 21 -4.68 6.46 0.99
CA GLU A 21 -4.51 7.86 0.59
C GLU A 21 -3.61 7.97 -0.64
N SER A 22 -2.53 7.20 -0.70
CA SER A 22 -1.62 7.18 -1.85
C SER A 22 -2.33 6.71 -3.12
N LEU A 23 -3.17 5.66 -3.03
CA LEU A 23 -3.99 5.19 -4.15
C LEU A 23 -5.03 6.23 -4.60
N LEU A 24 -5.68 6.92 -3.66
CA LEU A 24 -6.63 7.98 -3.97
C LEU A 24 -5.95 9.20 -4.59
N HIS A 25 -4.75 9.52 -4.16
CA HIS A 25 -3.94 10.57 -4.77
C HIS A 25 -3.58 10.21 -6.21
N ASP A 26 -3.18 8.97 -6.45
CA ASP A 26 -2.88 8.45 -7.79
C ASP A 26 -4.10 8.54 -8.72
N LEU A 27 -5.27 8.15 -8.23
CA LEU A 27 -6.55 8.32 -8.93
C LEU A 27 -6.79 9.78 -9.34
N ARG A 28 -6.52 10.74 -8.44
CA ARG A 28 -6.78 12.18 -8.67
C ARG A 28 -5.81 12.82 -9.65
N VAL A 29 -4.53 12.42 -9.61
CA VAL A 29 -3.47 13.06 -10.39
C VAL A 29 -3.30 12.38 -11.75
N ASN A 30 -3.30 11.05 -11.77
CA ASN A 30 -2.99 10.27 -12.97
C ASN A 30 -4.24 9.72 -13.67
N ASN A 31 -5.46 10.03 -13.16
CA ASN A 31 -6.72 9.48 -13.64
C ASN A 31 -6.69 7.94 -13.76
N PHE A 32 -5.91 7.30 -12.89
CA PHE A 32 -5.71 5.87 -12.95
C PHE A 32 -7.02 5.16 -12.62
N THR A 33 -7.54 4.35 -13.52
CA THR A 33 -8.82 3.66 -13.30
C THR A 33 -8.56 2.27 -12.73
N PHE A 34 -8.92 2.06 -11.47
CA PHE A 34 -8.96 0.72 -10.89
C PHE A 34 -10.20 -0.01 -11.38
N THR A 35 -10.07 -1.28 -11.81
CA THR A 35 -11.25 -2.13 -12.03
C THR A 35 -11.99 -2.36 -10.69
N ASN A 36 -11.22 -2.52 -9.61
CA ASN A 36 -11.70 -2.58 -8.23
C ASN A 36 -10.68 -1.94 -7.30
N PHE A 37 -11.13 -1.25 -6.25
CA PHE A 37 -10.20 -0.67 -5.28
C PHE A 37 -9.48 -1.80 -4.53
N PRO A 38 -8.14 -1.83 -4.54
CA PRO A 38 -7.40 -2.97 -4.01
C PRO A 38 -7.49 -3.03 -2.48
N GLU A 39 -7.55 -4.25 -1.96
CA GLU A 39 -7.37 -4.52 -0.55
C GLU A 39 -5.90 -4.39 -0.18
N VAL A 40 -5.64 -3.67 0.92
CA VAL A 40 -4.29 -3.52 1.48
C VAL A 40 -4.05 -4.63 2.49
N ILE A 41 -3.07 -5.48 2.20
CA ILE A 41 -2.62 -6.53 3.10
C ILE A 41 -1.32 -6.06 3.76
N THR A 42 -1.29 -6.07 5.08
CA THR A 42 -0.10 -5.72 5.86
C THR A 42 0.36 -6.94 6.64
N GLU A 43 1.53 -7.45 6.29
CA GLU A 43 2.27 -8.47 7.02
C GLU A 43 3.45 -7.82 7.74
N TRP A 44 4.07 -8.53 8.67
CA TRP A 44 5.21 -8.02 9.44
C TRP A 44 6.11 -9.15 9.92
N ASP A 45 7.40 -8.85 10.08
CA ASP A 45 8.37 -9.68 10.80
C ASP A 45 8.93 -8.90 11.99
N GLU A 46 10.10 -9.28 12.53
CA GLU A 46 10.74 -8.61 13.67
C GLU A 46 11.24 -7.19 13.37
N ASN A 47 11.50 -6.85 12.10
CA ASN A 47 12.20 -5.62 11.69
C ASN A 47 11.42 -4.78 10.66
N ASN A 48 10.50 -5.39 9.92
CA ASN A 48 9.86 -4.83 8.75
C ASN A 48 8.35 -5.04 8.73
N PHE A 49 7.67 -4.11 8.08
CA PHE A 49 6.34 -4.29 7.53
C PHE A 49 6.45 -4.69 6.07
N PHE A 50 5.53 -5.55 5.61
CA PHE A 50 5.41 -5.95 4.23
C PHE A 50 4.01 -5.57 3.74
N ILE A 51 3.96 -4.75 2.70
CA ILE A 51 2.70 -4.28 2.13
C ILE A 51 2.46 -5.02 0.82
N LYS A 52 1.25 -5.56 0.66
CA LYS A 52 0.76 -6.13 -0.60
C LYS A 52 -0.59 -5.52 -0.96
N LEU A 53 -0.90 -5.53 -2.24
CA LEU A 53 -2.22 -5.19 -2.76
C LEU A 53 -2.89 -6.46 -3.30
N ARG A 54 -4.18 -6.61 -3.05
CA ARG A 54 -4.99 -7.70 -3.57
C ARG A 54 -6.24 -7.17 -4.26
N ALA A 55 -6.57 -7.74 -5.42
CA ALA A 55 -7.86 -7.56 -6.06
C ALA A 55 -8.27 -8.88 -6.70
N HIS A 56 -9.49 -9.33 -6.41
CA HIS A 56 -9.96 -10.68 -6.75
C HIS A 56 -8.99 -11.75 -6.22
N ASP A 57 -8.56 -12.65 -7.10
CA ASP A 57 -7.64 -13.75 -6.80
C ASP A 57 -6.16 -13.39 -7.02
N TYR A 58 -5.87 -12.13 -7.39
CA TYR A 58 -4.51 -11.67 -7.64
C TYR A 58 -3.97 -10.87 -6.48
N THR A 59 -2.79 -11.23 -6.01
CA THR A 59 -2.05 -10.54 -4.95
C THR A 59 -0.67 -10.18 -5.48
N THR A 60 -0.22 -8.96 -5.19
CA THR A 60 1.13 -8.49 -5.56
C THR A 60 2.21 -9.20 -4.75
N GLU A 61 3.46 -8.97 -5.15
CA GLU A 61 4.59 -9.27 -4.28
C GLU A 61 4.61 -8.36 -3.05
N SER A 62 5.36 -8.77 -2.02
CA SER A 62 5.57 -8.00 -0.80
C SER A 62 6.53 -6.84 -1.06
N GLU A 63 6.10 -5.61 -0.79
CA GLU A 63 7.01 -4.47 -0.68
C GLU A 63 7.43 -4.28 0.79
N PRO A 64 8.73 -4.40 1.12
CA PRO A 64 9.23 -4.23 2.48
C PRO A 64 9.43 -2.77 2.86
N PHE A 65 9.14 -2.46 4.11
CA PHE A 65 9.42 -1.19 4.76
C PHE A 65 9.92 -1.43 6.17
N THR A 66 11.01 -0.78 6.55
CA THR A 66 11.48 -0.80 7.92
C THR A 66 10.47 -0.11 8.85
N TYR A 67 10.51 -0.47 10.13
CA TYR A 67 9.67 0.18 11.14
C TYR A 67 9.92 1.69 11.23
N GLU A 68 11.16 2.12 11.07
CA GLU A 68 11.52 3.54 11.12
C GLU A 68 10.92 4.32 9.94
N GLU A 69 10.97 3.73 8.74
CA GLU A 69 10.34 4.31 7.54
C GLU A 69 8.83 4.45 7.74
N ILE A 70 8.12 3.38 8.13
CA ILE A 70 6.67 3.45 8.34
C ILE A 70 6.32 4.49 9.43
N LYS A 71 7.10 4.54 10.51
CA LYS A 71 6.86 5.53 11.57
C LYS A 71 7.03 6.97 11.07
N ALA A 72 8.06 7.24 10.27
CA ALA A 72 8.27 8.56 9.67
C ALA A 72 7.15 8.93 8.68
N LEU A 73 6.70 7.98 7.88
CA LEU A 73 5.60 8.14 6.93
C LEU A 73 4.28 8.44 7.65
N LEU A 74 3.94 7.66 8.68
CA LEU A 74 2.74 7.87 9.49
C LEU A 74 2.75 9.20 10.23
N LYS A 75 3.91 9.66 10.69
CA LYS A 75 4.03 11.01 11.29
C LYS A 75 3.74 12.10 10.26
N THR A 76 4.19 11.93 9.02
CA THR A 76 3.95 12.87 7.91
C THR A 76 2.49 12.86 7.49
N PHE A 77 1.90 11.67 7.38
CA PHE A 77 0.48 11.43 7.13
C PHE A 77 -0.43 12.10 8.16
N SER A 78 -0.20 11.85 9.44
CA SER A 78 -0.96 12.46 10.54
C SER A 78 -0.83 13.99 10.58
N ALA A 79 0.30 14.53 10.09
CA ALA A 79 0.52 15.96 9.96
C ALA A 79 -0.10 16.59 8.70
N LYS A 80 -0.80 15.81 7.86
CA LYS A 80 -1.40 16.23 6.57
C LYS A 80 -0.39 16.92 5.65
N LYS A 81 0.87 16.50 5.71
CA LYS A 81 1.96 17.03 4.89
C LYS A 81 1.96 16.34 3.52
N PRO A 82 2.63 16.94 2.51
CA PRO A 82 2.76 16.33 1.19
C PRO A 82 3.32 14.91 1.29
N PHE A 83 2.80 14.03 0.44
CA PHE A 83 3.17 12.62 0.41
C PHE A 83 4.67 12.42 0.18
N ASP A 84 5.21 11.37 0.80
CA ASP A 84 6.57 10.94 0.52
C ASP A 84 6.63 10.32 -0.88
N LYS A 85 7.45 10.90 -1.76
CA LYS A 85 7.56 10.48 -3.16
C LYS A 85 8.11 9.05 -3.29
N SER A 86 9.01 8.64 -2.40
CA SER A 86 9.59 7.30 -2.42
C SER A 86 8.53 6.25 -2.08
N PHE A 87 7.77 6.50 -1.01
CA PHE A 87 6.65 5.65 -0.63
C PHE A 87 5.58 5.59 -1.73
N PHE A 88 5.19 6.75 -2.27
CA PHE A 88 4.20 6.82 -3.34
C PHE A 88 4.62 6.01 -4.57
N ASN A 89 5.86 6.14 -5.03
CA ASN A 89 6.38 5.37 -6.16
C ASN A 89 6.35 3.86 -5.91
N LYS A 90 6.67 3.42 -4.69
CA LYS A 90 6.60 2.00 -4.31
C LYS A 90 5.15 1.49 -4.36
N ILE A 91 4.19 2.25 -3.84
CA ILE A 91 2.77 1.87 -3.93
C ILE A 91 2.29 1.86 -5.38
N GLN A 92 2.71 2.82 -6.22
CA GLN A 92 2.40 2.80 -7.65
C GLN A 92 2.95 1.57 -8.35
N ASN A 93 4.18 1.13 -8.02
CA ASN A 93 4.73 -0.11 -8.58
C ASN A 93 3.88 -1.33 -8.22
N LEU A 94 3.37 -1.41 -6.99
CA LEU A 94 2.44 -2.46 -6.59
C LEU A 94 1.13 -2.41 -7.39
N VAL A 95 0.59 -1.22 -7.64
CA VAL A 95 -0.61 -1.05 -8.49
C VAL A 95 -0.35 -1.53 -9.92
N VAL A 96 0.77 -1.13 -10.52
CA VAL A 96 1.16 -1.56 -11.88
C VAL A 96 1.34 -3.07 -11.94
N GLN A 97 1.95 -3.67 -10.91
CA GLN A 97 2.08 -5.12 -10.80
C GLN A 97 0.70 -5.80 -10.72
N LEU A 98 -0.21 -5.28 -9.90
CA LEU A 98 -1.56 -5.82 -9.74
C LEU A 98 -2.36 -5.78 -11.06
N GLU A 99 -2.34 -4.64 -11.75
CA GLU A 99 -3.01 -4.50 -13.05
C GLU A 99 -2.38 -5.41 -14.11
N SER A 100 -1.06 -5.60 -14.08
CA SER A 100 -0.38 -6.54 -14.97
C SER A 100 -0.81 -7.99 -14.72
N LEU A 101 -1.02 -8.38 -13.45
CA LEU A 101 -1.52 -9.71 -13.09
C LEU A 101 -2.96 -9.92 -13.58
N ILE A 102 -3.83 -8.93 -13.40
CA ILE A 102 -5.23 -8.97 -13.84
C ILE A 102 -5.30 -8.99 -15.38
N GLY A 103 -4.54 -8.13 -16.06
CA GLY A 103 -4.51 -8.03 -17.52
C GLY A 103 -4.07 -9.32 -18.20
N LYS A 104 -2.98 -9.93 -17.73
CA LYS A 104 -2.50 -11.23 -18.25
C LYS A 104 -3.53 -12.34 -18.11
N SER A 105 -4.40 -12.30 -17.10
CA SER A 105 -5.44 -13.31 -16.96
C SER A 105 -6.64 -13.06 -17.87
N ARG A 106 -6.92 -11.80 -18.26
CA ARG A 106 -7.98 -11.48 -19.22
C ARG A 106 -7.63 -11.94 -20.64
N ASP A 107 -6.35 -11.89 -21.01
CA ASP A 107 -5.88 -12.34 -22.33
C ASP A 107 -5.81 -13.86 -22.49
N ASN A 108 -5.97 -14.63 -21.41
CA ASN A 108 -5.93 -16.10 -21.38
C ASN A 108 -7.33 -16.75 -21.35
N ILE A 109 -8.40 -15.98 -21.59
CA ILE A 109 -9.79 -16.44 -21.71
C ILE A 109 -10.27 -16.19 -23.14
#